data_AF-A0A1Y1Z1A2-F1
#
_entry.id   AF-A0A1Y1Z1A2-F1
#
_cell.length_a   1.000
_cell.length_b   1.000
_cell.length_c   1.000
_cell.angle_alpha   90.00
_cell.angle_beta   90.00
_cell.angle_gamma   90.00
#
_symmetry.space_group_name_H-M   'P 1'
#
loop_
_entity.id
_entity.type
_entity.pdbx_description
1 polymer ?
#
loop_
_entity_poly.entity_id
_entity_poly.type
_entity_poly.pdbx_seq_one_letter_code
_entity_poly.pdbx_strand_id
1 'polypeptide(L)'
;MLNHIELQSDEQYAQLFTESKGKILVLNFWASWAAPCAQMNEVFAELASKCPNLLFIKVEAENFPDISEDYEIAAVPSFVFVQDGKILTRVEGANAPELSQTVENYTKSLSLTNFTSSNGKPAEPEPKEDITVRLGQLIQQAPVMLFMKGEPAQPRCGFSRQLIEILRKNHVRFGYFDILSDEEVRQGLKEYSNWPTYPQLYVNGELVGGLDIVKELIETDEFTSMIPAEAIFAQ
;
A
#
# COMPACT_ATOMS: atom_id res chain seq x y z
N MET A 1 -25.16 -15.95 -8.94
CA MET A 1 -24.96 -15.25 -7.65
C MET A 1 -25.00 -13.77 -7.92
N LEU A 2 -25.64 -12.98 -7.04
CA LEU A 2 -25.50 -11.53 -7.09
C LEU A 2 -24.04 -11.22 -6.81
N ASN A 3 -23.36 -10.49 -7.69
CA ASN A 3 -21.99 -10.03 -7.48
C ASN A 3 -21.94 -8.64 -6.82
N HIS A 4 -23.08 -8.18 -6.31
CA HIS A 4 -23.23 -6.96 -5.52
C HIS A 4 -23.97 -7.33 -4.23
N ILE A 5 -23.36 -7.10 -3.08
CA ILE A 5 -23.88 -7.54 -1.78
C ILE A 5 -23.82 -6.36 -0.82
N GLU A 6 -24.87 -6.17 -0.03
CA GLU A 6 -24.82 -5.30 1.13
C GLU A 6 -24.59 -6.13 2.38
N LEU A 7 -23.50 -5.85 3.10
CA LEU A 7 -23.09 -6.64 4.25
C LEU A 7 -24.09 -6.48 5.40
N GLN A 8 -24.47 -7.60 6.01
CA GLN A 8 -25.48 -7.70 7.06
C GLN A 8 -24.92 -8.20 8.40
N SER A 9 -23.81 -8.95 8.39
CA SER A 9 -23.16 -9.44 9.63
C SER A 9 -21.69 -9.81 9.41
N ASP A 10 -20.94 -9.96 10.51
CA ASP A 10 -19.54 -10.40 10.49
C ASP A 10 -19.39 -11.85 10.03
N GLU A 11 -20.36 -12.73 10.36
CA GLU A 11 -20.36 -14.10 9.85
C GLU A 11 -20.53 -14.13 8.33
N GLN A 12 -21.39 -13.25 7.79
CA GLN A 12 -21.54 -13.11 6.35
C GLN A 12 -20.23 -12.64 5.71
N TYR A 13 -19.54 -11.69 6.34
CA TYR A 13 -18.25 -11.20 5.87
C TYR A 13 -17.22 -12.33 5.79
N ALA A 14 -17.04 -13.09 6.89
CA ALA A 14 -16.12 -14.23 6.94
C ALA A 14 -16.45 -15.31 5.90
N GLN A 15 -17.75 -15.58 5.69
CA GLN A 15 -18.21 -16.53 4.67
C GLN A 15 -17.88 -16.04 3.26
N LEU A 16 -18.15 -14.76 2.94
CA LEU A 16 -17.86 -14.18 1.62
C LEU A 16 -16.37 -14.23 1.30
N PHE A 17 -15.50 -13.95 2.27
CA PHE A 17 -14.05 -14.05 2.12
C PHE A 17 -13.60 -15.49 1.82
N THR A 18 -14.21 -16.46 2.51
CA THR A 18 -13.87 -17.89 2.32
C THR A 18 -14.36 -18.41 0.97
N GLU A 19 -15.59 -18.10 0.58
CA GLU A 19 -16.22 -18.57 -0.66
C GLU A 19 -15.68 -17.88 -1.92
N SER A 20 -15.06 -16.71 -1.75
CA SER A 20 -14.56 -15.90 -2.85
C SER A 20 -13.05 -16.00 -3.02
N LYS A 21 -12.43 -17.07 -2.52
CA LYS A 21 -10.99 -17.33 -2.68
C LYS A 21 -10.57 -17.22 -4.15
N GLY A 22 -9.51 -16.47 -4.41
CA GLY A 22 -9.00 -16.15 -5.74
C GLY A 22 -9.81 -15.10 -6.52
N LYS A 23 -10.97 -14.64 -6.03
CA LYS A 23 -11.70 -13.51 -6.61
C LYS A 23 -11.25 -12.20 -5.98
N ILE A 24 -11.37 -11.13 -6.76
CA ILE A 24 -11.18 -9.78 -6.27
C ILE A 24 -12.51 -9.29 -5.68
N LEU A 25 -12.46 -8.89 -4.42
CA LEU A 25 -13.52 -8.22 -3.69
C LEU A 25 -13.29 -6.71 -3.81
N VAL A 26 -14.34 -5.97 -4.11
CA VAL A 26 -14.36 -4.51 -4.08
C VAL A 26 -15.26 -4.14 -2.92
N LEU A 27 -14.69 -3.60 -1.85
CA LEU A 27 -15.43 -3.13 -0.68
C LEU A 27 -15.74 -1.64 -0.85
N ASN A 28 -16.97 -1.23 -0.60
CA ASN A 28 -17.41 0.17 -0.54
C ASN A 28 -17.81 0.49 0.89
N PHE A 29 -16.96 1.21 1.62
CA PHE A 29 -17.23 1.73 2.94
C PHE A 29 -18.01 3.04 2.81
N TRP A 30 -19.25 3.04 3.31
CA TRP A 30 -20.18 4.14 3.16
C TRP A 30 -20.89 4.47 4.48
N ALA A 31 -21.54 5.63 4.55
CA ALA A 31 -22.45 5.97 5.64
C ALA A 31 -23.68 6.71 5.10
N SER A 32 -24.85 6.47 5.70
CA SER A 32 -26.13 7.06 5.27
C SER A 32 -26.20 8.58 5.43
N TRP A 33 -25.48 9.15 6.40
CA TRP A 33 -25.42 10.59 6.63
C TRP A 33 -24.46 11.33 5.68
N ALA A 34 -23.58 10.61 4.97
CA ALA A 34 -22.58 11.20 4.09
C ALA A 34 -23.16 11.38 2.68
N ALA A 35 -23.56 12.60 2.34
CA ALA A 35 -24.16 12.92 1.03
C ALA A 35 -23.37 12.39 -0.20
N PRO A 36 -22.02 12.44 -0.24
CA PRO A 36 -21.26 11.89 -1.37
C PRO A 36 -21.40 10.38 -1.54
N CYS A 37 -21.75 9.64 -0.47
CA CYS A 37 -21.96 8.19 -0.55
C CYS A 37 -23.17 7.81 -1.41
N ALA A 38 -24.23 8.65 -1.43
CA ALA A 38 -25.43 8.34 -2.23
C ALA A 38 -25.10 8.22 -3.72
N GLN A 39 -24.38 9.22 -4.27
CA GLN A 39 -23.93 9.20 -5.66
C GLN A 39 -22.98 8.02 -5.93
N MET A 40 -22.03 7.79 -5.03
CA MET A 40 -21.05 6.72 -5.24
C MET A 40 -21.66 5.32 -5.12
N ASN A 41 -22.70 5.14 -4.32
CA ASN A 41 -23.45 3.88 -4.23
C ASN A 41 -24.13 3.53 -5.57
N GLU A 42 -24.64 4.53 -6.31
CA GLU A 42 -25.21 4.32 -7.65
C GLU A 42 -24.13 3.90 -8.65
N VAL A 43 -23.00 4.61 -8.67
CA VAL A 43 -21.84 4.27 -9.52
C VAL A 43 -21.36 2.85 -9.22
N PHE A 44 -21.24 2.51 -7.93
CA PHE A 44 -20.80 1.20 -7.48
C PHE A 44 -21.75 0.08 -7.94
N ALA A 45 -23.07 0.29 -7.85
CA ALA A 45 -24.07 -0.64 -8.33
C ALA A 45 -24.01 -0.82 -9.86
N GLU A 46 -23.81 0.27 -10.60
CA GLU A 46 -23.65 0.23 -12.06
C GLU A 46 -22.40 -0.57 -12.46
N LEU A 47 -21.26 -0.33 -11.80
CA LEU A 47 -20.02 -1.06 -12.02
C LEU A 47 -20.18 -2.54 -11.72
N ALA A 48 -20.83 -2.89 -10.61
CA ALA A 48 -21.12 -4.27 -10.28
C ALA A 48 -21.91 -4.99 -11.39
N SER A 49 -22.93 -4.33 -11.96
CA SER A 49 -23.72 -4.90 -13.05
C SER A 49 -22.90 -5.20 -14.33
N LYS A 50 -21.84 -4.41 -14.58
CA LYS A 50 -20.98 -4.54 -15.77
C LYS A 50 -19.82 -5.51 -15.56
N CYS A 51 -19.45 -5.80 -14.31
CA CYS A 51 -18.25 -6.54 -13.95
C CYS A 51 -18.56 -7.79 -13.11
N PRO A 52 -19.18 -8.85 -13.70
CA PRO A 52 -19.60 -10.05 -12.95
C PRO A 52 -18.45 -10.89 -12.40
N ASN A 53 -17.22 -10.65 -12.86
CA ASN A 53 -16.01 -11.37 -12.42
C ASN A 53 -15.42 -10.83 -11.11
N LEU A 54 -15.90 -9.67 -10.65
CA LEU A 54 -15.53 -9.07 -9.37
C LEU A 54 -16.71 -9.18 -8.40
N LEU A 55 -16.42 -9.29 -7.10
CA LEU A 55 -17.43 -9.29 -6.05
C LEU A 55 -17.48 -7.93 -5.37
N PHE A 56 -18.58 -7.21 -5.53
CA PHE A 56 -18.82 -5.90 -4.94
C PHE A 56 -19.56 -6.03 -3.62
N ILE A 57 -19.03 -5.45 -2.56
CA ILE A 57 -19.59 -5.52 -1.21
C ILE A 57 -19.71 -4.12 -0.65
N LYS A 58 -20.91 -3.70 -0.26
CA LYS A 58 -21.14 -2.48 0.51
C LYS A 58 -21.01 -2.78 1.99
N VAL A 59 -20.26 -1.96 2.70
CA VAL A 59 -20.04 -2.02 4.14
C VAL A 59 -20.45 -0.68 4.73
N GLU A 60 -21.50 -0.65 5.55
CA GLU A 60 -21.84 0.57 6.28
C GLU A 60 -20.84 0.72 7.43
N ALA A 61 -19.94 1.71 7.33
CA ALA A 61 -18.76 1.79 8.18
C ALA A 61 -19.10 1.87 9.68
N GLU A 62 -20.21 2.53 10.02
CA GLU A 62 -20.66 2.66 11.41
C GLU A 62 -21.27 1.39 12.00
N ASN A 63 -21.82 0.51 11.16
CA ASN A 63 -22.35 -0.78 11.62
C ASN A 63 -21.26 -1.85 11.75
N PHE A 64 -20.13 -1.66 11.06
CA PHE A 64 -18.99 -2.58 11.05
C PHE A 64 -17.68 -1.86 11.41
N PRO A 65 -17.53 -1.37 12.64
CA PRO A 65 -16.38 -0.59 13.07
C PRO A 65 -15.07 -1.40 13.04
N ASP A 66 -15.10 -2.67 13.44
CA ASP A 66 -13.92 -3.53 13.46
C ASP A 66 -13.40 -3.79 12.04
N ILE A 67 -14.30 -4.08 11.08
CA ILE A 67 -13.95 -4.23 9.66
C ILE A 67 -13.40 -2.90 9.12
N SER A 68 -13.99 -1.77 9.50
CA SER A 68 -13.51 -0.45 9.07
C SER A 68 -12.11 -0.14 9.63
N GLU A 69 -11.82 -0.56 10.86
CA GLU A 69 -10.49 -0.44 11.48
C GLU A 69 -9.45 -1.33 10.78
N ASP A 70 -9.79 -2.59 10.50
CA ASP A 70 -8.91 -3.53 9.78
C ASP A 70 -8.44 -2.99 8.42
N TYR A 71 -9.29 -2.19 7.76
CA TYR A 71 -8.97 -1.56 6.48
C TYR A 71 -8.40 -0.14 6.58
N GLU A 72 -8.23 0.38 7.80
CA GLU A 72 -7.77 1.73 8.11
C GLU A 72 -8.67 2.82 7.47
N ILE A 73 -10.00 2.64 7.50
CA ILE A 73 -10.95 3.56 6.88
C ILE A 73 -11.03 4.88 7.66
N ALA A 74 -10.40 5.93 7.12
CA ALA A 74 -10.37 7.26 7.73
C ALA A 74 -11.56 8.15 7.33
N ALA A 75 -12.17 7.90 6.18
CA ALA A 75 -13.30 8.69 5.66
C ALA A 75 -14.20 7.85 4.75
N VAL A 76 -15.46 8.24 4.63
CA VAL A 76 -16.42 7.66 3.68
C VAL A 76 -16.84 8.68 2.62
N PRO A 77 -17.07 8.27 1.36
CA PRO A 77 -16.91 6.91 0.86
C PRO A 77 -15.43 6.52 0.69
N SER A 78 -15.11 5.25 0.91
CA SER A 78 -13.80 4.67 0.60
C SER A 78 -13.97 3.30 -0.04
N PHE A 79 -13.16 3.01 -1.06
CA PHE A 79 -13.24 1.75 -1.80
C PHE A 79 -11.93 0.99 -1.62
N VAL A 80 -12.02 -0.30 -1.30
CA VAL A 80 -10.85 -1.15 -1.09
C VAL A 80 -10.96 -2.39 -1.97
N PHE A 81 -9.94 -2.63 -2.78
CA PHE A 81 -9.83 -3.82 -3.60
C PHE A 81 -8.99 -4.85 -2.86
N VAL A 82 -9.52 -6.06 -2.69
CA VAL A 82 -8.91 -7.12 -1.88
C VAL A 82 -8.94 -8.44 -2.64
N GLN A 83 -7.87 -9.21 -2.58
CA GLN A 83 -7.84 -10.59 -3.06
C GLN A 83 -7.11 -11.46 -2.04
N ASP A 84 -7.74 -12.55 -1.62
CA ASP A 84 -7.18 -13.51 -0.65
C ASP A 84 -6.63 -12.85 0.62
N GLY A 85 -7.36 -11.83 1.14
CA GLY A 85 -6.99 -11.08 2.34
C GLY A 85 -5.92 -10.01 2.12
N LYS A 86 -5.31 -9.93 0.93
CA LYS A 86 -4.36 -8.87 0.57
C LYS A 86 -5.07 -7.69 -0.07
N ILE A 87 -4.78 -6.49 0.41
CA ILE A 87 -5.24 -5.25 -0.21
C ILE A 87 -4.44 -5.02 -1.49
N LEU A 88 -5.14 -4.88 -2.62
CA LEU A 88 -4.56 -4.61 -3.92
C LEU A 88 -4.43 -3.10 -4.17
N THR A 89 -5.49 -2.35 -3.88
CA THR A 89 -5.51 -0.88 -4.02
C THR A 89 -6.68 -0.27 -3.27
N ARG A 90 -6.70 1.06 -3.18
CA ARG A 90 -7.76 1.86 -2.56
C ARG A 90 -8.12 3.05 -3.45
N VAL A 91 -9.38 3.46 -3.38
CA VAL A 91 -9.86 4.73 -3.92
C VAL A 91 -10.55 5.47 -2.79
N GLU A 92 -10.05 6.64 -2.42
CA GLU A 92 -10.59 7.42 -1.30
C GLU A 92 -11.50 8.54 -1.80
N GLY A 93 -12.59 8.76 -1.07
CA GLY A 93 -13.55 9.82 -1.36
C GLY A 93 -14.41 9.57 -2.60
N ALA A 94 -15.21 10.57 -2.95
CA ALA A 94 -16.17 10.50 -4.05
C ALA A 94 -15.50 10.73 -5.42
N ASN A 95 -14.59 9.84 -5.80
CA ASN A 95 -13.90 9.86 -7.09
C ASN A 95 -14.43 8.76 -8.04
N ALA A 96 -15.59 9.01 -8.65
CA ALA A 96 -16.23 8.07 -9.58
C ALA A 96 -15.37 7.69 -10.81
N PRO A 97 -14.64 8.63 -11.47
CA PRO A 97 -13.73 8.29 -12.56
C PRO A 97 -12.63 7.31 -12.15
N GLU A 98 -11.96 7.56 -11.03
CA GLU A 98 -10.88 6.70 -10.53
C GLU A 98 -11.39 5.31 -10.14
N LEU A 99 -12.55 5.24 -9.46
CA LEU A 99 -13.18 3.97 -9.12
C LEU A 99 -13.50 3.15 -10.37
N SER A 100 -14.10 3.78 -11.37
CA SER A 100 -14.50 3.13 -12.62
C SER A 100 -13.28 2.63 -13.41
N GLN A 101 -12.23 3.46 -13.52
CA GLN A 101 -10.99 3.08 -14.19
C GLN A 101 -10.30 1.92 -13.47
N THR A 102 -10.29 1.93 -12.13
CA THR A 102 -9.69 0.86 -11.32
C THR A 102 -10.44 -0.45 -11.50
N VAL A 103 -11.77 -0.45 -11.45
CA VAL A 103 -12.62 -1.62 -11.73
C VAL A 103 -12.34 -2.18 -13.13
N GLU A 104 -12.27 -1.33 -14.15
CA GLU A 104 -11.98 -1.75 -15.51
C GLU A 104 -10.61 -2.43 -15.65
N ASN A 105 -9.58 -1.87 -15.00
CA ASN A 105 -8.22 -2.41 -15.04
C ASN A 105 -8.16 -3.83 -14.48
N TYR A 106 -8.78 -4.06 -13.31
CA TYR A 106 -8.84 -5.40 -12.73
C TYR A 106 -9.71 -6.37 -13.55
N THR A 107 -10.81 -5.90 -14.12
CA THR A 107 -11.65 -6.72 -15.01
C THR A 107 -10.88 -7.17 -16.26
N LYS A 108 -10.09 -6.27 -16.86
CA LYS A 108 -9.23 -6.57 -18.03
C LYS A 108 -8.12 -7.56 -17.66
N SER A 109 -7.44 -7.33 -16.52
CA SER A 109 -6.39 -8.23 -16.02
C SER A 109 -6.89 -9.66 -15.81
N LEU A 110 -8.05 -9.84 -15.18
CA LEU A 110 -8.69 -11.15 -14.98
C LEU A 110 -9.12 -11.84 -16.29
N SER A 111 -9.37 -11.07 -17.35
CA SER A 111 -9.74 -11.61 -18.66
C SER A 111 -8.51 -12.08 -19.45
N LEU A 112 -7.36 -11.45 -19.23
CA LEU A 112 -6.09 -11.79 -19.88
C LEU A 112 -5.44 -13.06 -19.30
N THR A 113 -5.64 -13.34 -18.01
CA THR A 113 -5.11 -14.54 -17.35
C THR A 113 -5.82 -15.84 -17.76
N ASN A 114 -7.02 -15.76 -18.36
CA ASN A 114 -7.78 -16.92 -18.83
C ASN A 114 -7.43 -17.38 -20.27
N PHE A 115 -6.52 -16.69 -20.98
CA PHE A 115 -6.25 -16.97 -22.40
C PHE A 115 -4.84 -17.47 -22.75
N THR A 116 -3.97 -17.79 -21.79
CA THR A 116 -2.62 -18.29 -22.11
C THR A 116 -2.35 -19.70 -21.60
N SER A 117 -2.94 -20.69 -22.29
CA SER A 117 -2.16 -21.85 -22.74
C SER A 117 -1.85 -21.67 -24.23
N SER A 118 -0.58 -21.85 -24.58
CA SER A 118 0.05 -21.75 -25.90
C SER A 118 0.65 -20.39 -26.31
N ASN A 119 1.92 -20.51 -26.72
CA ASN A 119 2.88 -19.50 -27.16
C ASN A 119 2.34 -18.39 -28.08
N GLY A 120 2.67 -17.13 -27.75
CA GLY A 120 2.65 -16.01 -28.69
C GLY A 120 2.76 -14.64 -28.01
N LYS A 121 3.96 -14.05 -27.96
CA LYS A 121 4.15 -12.57 -27.97
C LYS A 121 3.58 -12.01 -29.30
N PRO A 122 3.23 -10.70 -29.47
CA PRO A 122 3.43 -9.49 -28.64
C PRO A 122 2.14 -8.62 -28.50
N ALA A 123 2.02 -7.59 -27.64
CA ALA A 123 2.59 -6.24 -27.80
C ALA A 123 2.55 -5.45 -26.47
N GLU A 124 3.67 -4.79 -26.17
CA GLU A 124 3.95 -3.97 -24.98
C GLU A 124 2.99 -2.77 -24.81
N PRO A 125 2.55 -2.46 -23.58
CA PRO A 125 2.24 -1.10 -23.20
C PRO A 125 3.55 -0.34 -22.93
N GLU A 126 3.61 0.92 -23.35
CA GLU A 126 4.64 1.90 -22.99
C GLU A 126 5.00 1.83 -21.48
N PRO A 127 6.28 1.98 -21.11
CA PRO A 127 6.81 1.47 -19.85
C PRO A 127 6.31 2.31 -18.66
N LYS A 128 5.31 1.80 -17.95
CA LYS A 128 5.22 2.09 -16.51
C LYS A 128 6.33 1.26 -15.87
N GLU A 129 7.36 1.92 -15.36
CA GLU A 129 8.44 1.25 -14.63
C GLU A 129 7.81 0.24 -13.67
N ASP A 130 8.23 -1.03 -13.78
CA ASP A 130 7.88 -2.04 -12.80
C ASP A 130 8.19 -1.44 -11.42
N ILE A 131 7.19 -1.35 -10.54
CA ILE A 131 7.36 -0.71 -9.23
C ILE A 131 8.56 -1.30 -8.50
N THR A 132 8.88 -2.59 -8.70
CA THR A 132 10.09 -3.21 -8.13
C THR A 132 11.38 -2.60 -8.65
N VAL A 133 11.45 -2.24 -9.93
CA VAL A 133 12.58 -1.53 -10.54
C VAL A 133 12.70 -0.12 -9.95
N ARG A 134 11.56 0.60 -9.85
CA ARG A 134 11.52 1.94 -9.24
C ARG A 134 11.96 1.92 -7.77
N LEU A 135 11.49 0.94 -6.99
CA LEU A 135 11.89 0.74 -5.60
C LEU A 135 13.38 0.41 -5.49
N GLY A 136 13.89 -0.49 -6.33
CA GLY A 136 15.30 -0.81 -6.39
C GLY A 136 16.17 0.42 -6.69
N GLN A 137 15.74 1.25 -7.64
CA GLN A 137 16.40 2.52 -7.93
C GLN A 137 16.37 3.47 -6.74
N LEU A 138 15.21 3.67 -6.10
CA LEU A 138 15.06 4.53 -4.91
C LEU A 138 15.97 4.09 -3.76
N ILE A 139 15.99 2.79 -3.48
CA ILE A 139 16.84 2.18 -2.44
C ILE A 139 18.33 2.43 -2.73
N GLN A 140 18.73 2.42 -4.01
CA GLN A 140 20.11 2.62 -4.45
C GLN A 140 20.49 4.10 -4.67
N GLN A 141 19.59 5.06 -4.45
CA GLN A 141 19.89 6.49 -4.67
C GLN A 141 21.00 7.02 -3.76
N ALA A 142 21.22 6.39 -2.60
CA ALA A 142 22.29 6.72 -1.69
C ALA A 142 22.83 5.46 -1.00
N PRO A 143 24.14 5.42 -0.63
CA PRO A 143 24.72 4.30 0.11
C PRO A 143 24.04 4.03 1.45
N VAL A 144 23.48 5.08 2.07
CA VAL A 144 22.59 4.99 3.23
C VAL A 144 21.31 5.73 2.86
N MET A 145 20.19 5.01 2.78
CA MET A 145 18.91 5.54 2.32
C MET A 145 17.84 5.38 3.39
N LEU A 146 17.20 6.49 3.78
CA LEU A 146 16.19 6.53 4.83
C LEU A 146 14.80 6.79 4.24
N PHE A 147 13.91 5.81 4.34
CA PHE A 147 12.50 5.97 4.04
C PHE A 147 11.75 6.36 5.31
N MET A 148 11.17 7.56 5.32
CA MET A 148 10.64 8.16 6.55
C MET A 148 9.35 8.94 6.33
N LYS A 149 8.65 9.25 7.42
CA LYS A 149 7.46 10.10 7.40
C LYS A 149 7.87 11.57 7.53
N GLY A 150 7.72 12.34 6.46
CA GLY A 150 8.21 13.72 6.34
C GLY A 150 9.67 13.79 5.88
N GLU A 151 10.30 14.94 6.09
CA GLU A 151 11.68 15.21 5.64
C GLU A 151 12.64 15.37 6.83
N PRO A 152 13.96 15.24 6.65
CA PRO A 152 14.93 15.40 7.75
C PRO A 152 14.91 16.78 8.44
N ALA A 153 14.45 17.82 7.74
CA ALA A 153 14.24 19.15 8.30
C ALA A 153 12.87 19.30 8.99
N GLN A 154 11.87 18.51 8.57
CA GLN A 154 10.48 18.59 9.05
C GLN A 154 9.91 17.17 9.24
N PRO A 155 10.39 16.39 10.23
CA PRO A 155 9.91 15.03 10.44
C PRO A 155 8.48 15.06 10.97
N ARG A 156 7.61 14.22 10.39
CA ARG A 156 6.19 14.12 10.76
C ARG A 156 5.88 12.97 11.73
N CYS A 157 6.92 12.27 12.19
CA CYS A 157 6.80 11.14 13.12
C CYS A 157 7.96 11.12 14.11
N GLY A 158 7.67 10.81 15.38
CA GLY A 158 8.67 10.72 16.46
C GLY A 158 9.75 9.65 16.21
N PHE A 159 9.39 8.51 15.60
CA PHE A 159 10.34 7.45 15.25
C PHE A 159 11.30 7.90 14.14
N SER A 160 10.77 8.56 13.11
CA SER A 160 11.59 9.13 12.04
C SER A 160 12.55 10.20 12.58
N ARG A 161 12.07 11.07 13.47
CA ARG A 161 12.91 12.08 14.15
C ARG A 161 14.05 11.45 14.95
N GLN A 162 13.77 10.43 15.76
CA GLN A 162 14.80 9.74 16.54
C GLN A 162 15.85 9.06 15.65
N LEU A 163 15.43 8.43 14.55
CA LEU A 163 16.39 7.77 13.65
C LEU A 163 17.31 8.79 12.96
N ILE A 164 16.77 9.95 12.55
CA ILE A 164 17.58 11.06 12.04
C ILE A 164 18.61 11.53 13.07
N GLU A 165 18.19 11.69 14.34
CA GLU A 165 19.08 12.11 15.42
C GLU A 165 20.24 11.11 15.62
N ILE A 166 19.94 9.80 15.56
CA ILE A 166 20.96 8.73 15.63
C ILE A 166 21.93 8.82 14.45
N LEU A 167 21.45 8.92 13.21
CA LEU A 167 22.32 9.01 12.03
C LEU A 167 23.23 10.23 12.09
N ARG A 168 22.69 11.40 12.48
CA ARG A 168 23.46 12.64 12.64
C ARG A 168 24.50 12.53 13.74
N LYS A 169 24.15 11.95 14.89
CA LYS A 169 25.06 11.76 16.03
C LYS A 169 26.23 10.84 15.68
N ASN A 170 26.00 9.85 14.80
CA ASN A 170 27.02 8.92 14.32
C ASN A 170 27.71 9.41 13.03
N HIS A 171 27.53 10.68 12.67
CA HIS A 171 28.17 11.29 11.50
C HIS A 171 27.88 10.58 10.17
N VAL A 172 26.69 9.98 10.04
CA VAL A 172 26.25 9.28 8.84
C VAL A 172 25.53 10.26 7.92
N ARG A 173 26.01 10.39 6.69
CA ARG A 173 25.29 11.00 5.56
C ARG A 173 24.30 10.00 5.00
N PHE A 174 23.09 10.47 4.73
CA PHE A 174 22.03 9.63 4.20
C PHE A 174 21.20 10.40 3.18
N GLY A 175 20.74 9.69 2.15
CA GLY A 175 19.61 10.11 1.32
C GLY A 175 18.30 9.85 2.06
N TYR A 176 17.22 10.52 1.65
CA TYR A 176 15.91 10.29 2.24
C TYR A 176 14.81 10.28 1.17
N PHE A 177 13.72 9.61 1.51
CA PHE A 177 12.47 9.68 0.75
C PHE A 177 11.29 9.81 1.72
N ASP A 178 10.42 10.79 1.47
CA ASP A 178 9.18 10.97 2.24
C ASP A 178 8.09 10.03 1.72
N ILE A 179 7.82 8.96 2.44
CA ILE A 179 6.82 7.97 2.05
C ILE A 179 5.38 8.49 2.15
N LEU A 180 5.15 9.67 2.75
CA LEU A 180 3.84 10.30 2.77
C LEU A 180 3.51 11.01 1.45
N SER A 181 4.52 11.24 0.61
CA SER A 181 4.35 11.88 -0.70
C SER A 181 3.98 10.90 -1.82
N ASP A 182 4.19 9.59 -1.59
CA ASP A 182 3.98 8.55 -2.59
C ASP A 182 3.49 7.25 -1.93
N GLU A 183 2.20 6.98 -2.05
CA GLU A 183 1.55 5.82 -1.44
C GLU A 183 1.96 4.50 -2.13
N GLU A 184 2.28 4.53 -3.43
CA GLU A 184 2.73 3.35 -4.18
C GLU A 184 4.10 2.89 -3.69
N VAL A 185 5.04 3.83 -3.51
CA VAL A 185 6.34 3.55 -2.90
C VAL A 185 6.19 3.09 -1.45
N ARG A 186 5.29 3.71 -0.68
CA ARG A 186 5.02 3.35 0.71
C ARG A 186 4.51 1.94 0.89
N GLN A 187 3.54 1.50 0.08
CA GLN A 187 3.03 0.13 0.19
C GLN A 187 4.01 -0.85 -0.45
N GLY A 188 4.58 -0.50 -1.61
CA GLY A 188 5.53 -1.32 -2.32
C GLY A 188 6.77 -1.67 -1.50
N LEU A 189 7.34 -0.71 -0.76
CA LEU A 189 8.52 -0.96 0.09
C LEU A 189 8.24 -1.93 1.23
N LYS A 190 7.08 -1.85 1.89
CA LYS A 190 6.72 -2.81 2.96
C LYS A 190 6.72 -4.24 2.44
N GLU A 191 6.16 -4.44 1.24
CA GLU A 191 6.11 -5.74 0.59
C GLU A 191 7.49 -6.18 0.11
N TYR A 192 8.21 -5.30 -0.59
CA TYR A 192 9.54 -5.56 -1.15
C TYR A 192 10.53 -6.01 -0.08
N SER A 193 10.48 -5.36 1.08
CA SER A 193 11.42 -5.59 2.18
C SER A 193 10.92 -6.55 3.24
N ASN A 194 9.67 -7.02 3.10
CA ASN A 194 8.94 -7.76 4.14
C ASN A 194 9.02 -7.08 5.52
N TRP A 195 8.85 -5.75 5.56
CA TRP A 195 8.98 -4.95 6.79
C TRP A 195 7.74 -4.08 7.02
N PRO A 196 7.04 -4.21 8.15
CA PRO A 196 5.70 -3.65 8.30
C PRO A 196 5.65 -2.14 8.58
N THR A 197 6.74 -1.55 9.10
CA THR A 197 6.70 -0.19 9.69
C THR A 197 7.72 0.78 9.08
N TYR A 198 7.53 2.06 9.38
CA TYR A 198 8.48 3.14 9.05
C TYR A 198 8.93 3.86 10.32
N PRO A 199 10.16 4.40 10.37
CA PRO A 199 11.11 4.51 9.25
C PRO A 199 11.79 3.17 8.88
N GLN A 200 12.26 3.05 7.64
CA GLN A 200 13.12 1.95 7.17
C GLN A 200 14.47 2.51 6.73
N LEU A 201 15.56 1.93 7.24
CA LEU A 201 16.93 2.27 6.87
C LEU A 201 17.52 1.19 5.96
N TYR A 202 18.09 1.62 4.84
CA TYR A 202 18.83 0.76 3.92
C TYR A 202 20.28 1.19 3.87
N VAL A 203 21.17 0.21 3.76
CA VAL A 203 22.61 0.40 3.60
C VAL A 203 23.10 -0.47 2.45
N ASN A 204 23.78 0.12 1.47
CA ASN A 204 24.19 -0.54 0.21
C ASN A 204 23.07 -1.29 -0.50
N GLY A 205 21.85 -0.78 -0.38
CA GLY A 205 20.65 -1.36 -0.96
C GLY A 205 20.02 -2.52 -0.19
N GLU A 206 20.57 -2.88 0.97
CA GLU A 206 20.02 -3.91 1.85
C GLU A 206 19.29 -3.28 3.04
N LEU A 207 18.16 -3.87 3.45
CA LEU A 207 17.40 -3.40 4.60
C LEU A 207 18.19 -3.69 5.88
N VAL A 208 18.47 -2.65 6.67
CA VAL A 208 18.98 -2.78 8.04
C VAL A 208 17.84 -2.94 9.02
N GLY A 209 16.75 -2.18 8.85
CA GLY A 209 15.55 -2.27 9.67
C GLY A 209 14.99 -0.91 10.08
N GLY A 210 14.16 -0.92 11.11
CA GLY A 210 13.57 0.28 11.71
C GLY A 210 14.39 0.87 12.86
N LEU A 211 13.80 1.83 13.60
CA LEU A 211 14.47 2.53 14.70
C LEU A 211 15.04 1.58 15.76
N ASP A 212 14.25 0.58 16.19
CA ASP A 212 14.61 -0.26 17.33
C ASP A 212 15.80 -1.18 17.00
N ILE A 213 15.82 -1.75 15.78
CA ILE A 213 16.97 -2.51 15.28
C ILE A 213 18.22 -1.64 15.20
N VAL A 214 18.09 -0.40 14.69
CA VAL A 214 19.23 0.51 14.61
C VAL A 214 19.76 0.88 16.01
N LYS A 215 18.89 1.04 17.00
CA LYS A 215 19.32 1.25 18.39
C LYS A 215 20.08 0.05 18.94
N GLU A 216 19.58 -1.16 18.71
CA GLU A 216 20.24 -2.40 19.11
C GLU A 216 21.63 -2.53 18.47
N LEU A 217 21.75 -2.26 17.16
CA LEU A 217 23.03 -2.28 16.44
C LEU A 217 24.02 -1.23 16.95
N ILE A 218 23.55 -0.11 17.49
CA ILE A 218 24.39 0.89 18.14
C ILE A 218 24.88 0.38 19.50
N GLU A 219 24.01 -0.28 20.27
CA GLU A 219 24.37 -0.85 21.57
C GLU A 219 25.38 -2.00 21.47
N THR A 220 25.35 -2.75 20.36
CA THR A 220 26.31 -3.82 20.06
C THR A 220 27.57 -3.35 19.33
N ASP A 221 27.72 -2.04 19.07
CA ASP A 221 28.80 -1.45 18.25
C ASP A 221 28.89 -1.98 16.80
N GLU A 222 27.87 -2.69 16.31
CA GLU A 222 27.84 -3.28 14.97
C GLU A 222 27.45 -2.25 13.89
N PHE A 223 26.65 -1.25 14.26
CA PHE A 223 26.09 -0.28 13.31
C PHE A 223 27.16 0.42 12.47
N THR A 224 28.22 0.93 13.11
CA THR A 224 29.29 1.68 12.43
C THR A 224 30.01 0.82 11.39
N SER A 225 30.15 -0.48 11.65
CA SER A 225 30.83 -1.42 10.74
C SER A 225 30.01 -1.70 9.47
N MET A 226 28.68 -1.50 9.52
CA MET A 226 27.80 -1.64 8.37
C MET A 226 27.83 -0.41 7.46
N ILE A 227 28.12 0.77 8.01
CA ILE A 227 28.06 2.03 7.25
C ILE A 227 29.25 2.14 6.29
N PRO A 228 29.01 2.42 4.99
CA PRO A 228 30.08 2.65 4.02
C PRO A 228 30.95 3.84 4.42
N ALA A 229 32.27 3.72 4.24
CA ALA A 229 33.22 4.75 4.65
C ALA A 229 32.92 6.11 4.00
N GLU A 230 32.45 6.10 2.74
CA GLU A 230 32.01 7.28 2.00
C GLU A 230 30.76 7.93 2.57
N ALA A 231 29.93 7.20 3.31
CA ALA A 231 28.75 7.74 3.97
C ALA A 231 29.11 8.42 5.31
N ILE A 232 30.29 8.15 5.87
CA ILE A 232 30.76 8.80 7.10
C ILE A 232 31.46 10.12 6.74
N PHE A 233 31.07 11.23 7.39
CA PHE A 233 31.83 12.49 7.24
C PHE A 233 32.91 12.62 8.32
N ALA A 234 34.08 13.12 7.92
CA ALA A 234 35.15 13.45 8.85
C ALA A 234 34.71 14.57 9.81
N GLN A 235 35.17 14.47 11.06
CA GLN A 235 34.96 15.48 12.10
C GLN A 235 35.63 16.81 11.74
#